data_AF-A0A7S2M455-F1
#
_entry.id   AF-A0A7S2M455-F1
#
_cell.length_a   1.000
_cell.length_b   1.000
_cell.length_c   1.000
_cell.angle_alpha   90.00
_cell.angle_beta   90.00
_cell.angle_gamma   90.00
#
_symmetry.space_group_name_H-M   'P 1'
#
loop_
_entity.id
_entity.type
_entity.pdbx_description
1 polymer ?
#
loop_
_entity_poly.entity_id
_entity_poly.type
_entity_poly.pdbx_seq_one_letter_code
_entity_poly.pdbx_strand_id
1 'polypeptide(L)'
;SMAATSRALQRLSFSTAALLVGCCSSFCGGSRQASETQHSSFNMGKGSSGFSATASASSCNSNNGVLLPSMIVFDLDDCLWTPEMHELSGMPSIPVEGPLDPSDNNSELGTVGMKVPSRRRRGNNNKGFDWGGYANDDGEEVVELYPGARLVLRELATNPKYAAVKIAVASSSLEPSYSRACINGIEIVDGVTMEDMISYSQIGREGQLTSRKTSHFKLLQAQSGIPYDEMLFFDDCNWGDHVGDLQDAFGVTGIRTPQGLQVAEFHNGLEKYRSRRK
;
A
#
# COMPACT_ATOMS: atom_id res chain seq x y z
N SER A 1 31.40 4.72 -15.50
CA SER A 1 30.33 4.30 -16.44
C SER A 1 30.53 2.87 -16.95
N MET A 2 30.65 1.87 -16.05
CA MET A 2 30.64 0.43 -16.42
C MET A 2 30.09 -0.46 -15.28
N ALA A 3 30.10 0.00 -14.02
CA ALA A 3 29.53 -0.73 -12.88
C ALA A 3 28.00 -0.86 -12.95
N ALA A 4 27.29 0.21 -13.32
CA ALA A 4 25.82 0.25 -13.37
C ALA A 4 25.23 -0.77 -14.37
N THR A 5 25.86 -0.97 -15.54
CA THR A 5 25.40 -1.91 -16.57
C THR A 5 25.61 -3.38 -16.19
N SER A 6 26.45 -3.67 -15.19
CA SER A 6 26.74 -5.05 -14.75
C SER A 6 25.65 -5.61 -13.81
N ARG A 7 25.12 -4.79 -12.89
CA ARG A 7 24.08 -5.23 -11.92
C ARG A 7 22.76 -5.65 -12.61
N ALA A 8 22.43 -5.08 -13.77
CA ALA A 8 21.22 -5.43 -14.52
C ALA A 8 21.26 -6.84 -15.15
N LEU A 9 22.44 -7.35 -15.54
CA LEU A 9 22.56 -8.61 -16.29
C LEU A 9 22.58 -9.87 -15.40
N GLN A 10 22.88 -9.75 -14.10
CA GLN A 10 22.79 -10.87 -13.17
C GLN A 10 21.36 -11.18 -12.68
N ARG A 11 20.42 -10.23 -12.80
CA ARG A 11 19.03 -10.41 -12.33
C ARG A 11 18.15 -11.30 -13.23
N LEU A 12 18.62 -11.70 -14.42
CA LEU A 12 17.86 -12.52 -15.37
C LEU A 12 17.95 -14.05 -15.15
N SER A 13 18.77 -14.55 -14.21
CA SER A 13 19.01 -16.01 -14.06
C SER A 13 18.27 -16.70 -12.91
N PHE A 14 17.48 -15.99 -12.10
CA PHE A 14 16.88 -16.56 -10.87
C PHE A 14 15.33 -16.61 -10.85
N SER A 15 14.65 -16.24 -11.93
CA SER A 15 13.18 -16.22 -12.00
C SER A 15 12.60 -17.30 -12.93
N THR A 16 12.93 -18.57 -12.68
CA THR A 16 12.25 -19.75 -13.27
C THR A 16 12.37 -20.99 -12.39
N ALA A 17 11.72 -20.99 -11.22
CA ALA A 17 11.49 -22.21 -10.44
C ALA A 17 10.17 -22.16 -9.66
N ALA A 18 9.47 -23.30 -9.63
CA ALA A 18 8.34 -23.66 -8.77
C ALA A 18 7.04 -22.82 -8.86
N LEU A 19 6.10 -23.29 -9.69
CA LEU A 19 4.84 -23.86 -9.18
C LEU A 19 4.05 -24.59 -10.30
N LEU A 20 4.44 -25.85 -10.54
CA LEU A 20 3.61 -26.83 -11.26
C LEU A 20 3.05 -27.81 -10.24
N VAL A 21 1.80 -27.62 -9.84
CA VAL A 21 0.99 -28.66 -9.18
C VAL A 21 -0.25 -28.86 -10.04
N GLY A 22 -0.25 -29.95 -10.79
CA GLY A 22 -1.42 -30.37 -11.55
C GLY A 22 -2.39 -31.17 -10.67
N CYS A 23 -3.68 -31.07 -10.98
CA CYS A 23 -4.65 -32.09 -10.59
C CYS A 23 -5.71 -32.24 -11.70
N CYS A 24 -5.72 -33.39 -12.39
CA CYS A 24 -6.90 -33.90 -13.08
C CYS A 24 -7.89 -34.40 -12.00
N SER A 25 -9.21 -34.50 -12.12
CA SER A 25 -10.15 -34.58 -13.25
C SER A 25 -11.54 -34.07 -12.76
N SER A 26 -12.66 -34.01 -13.49
CA SER A 26 -13.04 -34.53 -14.81
C SER A 26 -14.02 -33.55 -15.49
N PHE A 27 -14.18 -33.68 -16.81
CA PHE A 27 -15.29 -33.07 -17.56
C PHE A 27 -16.33 -34.15 -17.89
N CYS A 28 -17.60 -33.94 -17.58
CA CYS A 28 -18.70 -34.73 -18.13
C CYS A 28 -20.00 -33.90 -18.08
N GLY A 29 -20.46 -33.43 -19.25
CA GLY A 29 -21.78 -32.82 -19.40
C GLY A 29 -22.85 -33.88 -19.66
N GLY A 30 -24.09 -33.63 -19.24
CA GLY A 30 -25.22 -34.51 -19.48
C GLY A 30 -26.54 -33.90 -19.01
N SER A 31 -27.37 -33.47 -19.95
CA SER A 31 -28.66 -32.82 -19.70
C SER A 31 -29.83 -33.80 -19.65
N ARG A 32 -30.88 -33.49 -18.87
CA ARG A 32 -32.31 -33.78 -19.17
C ARG A 32 -33.27 -33.19 -18.12
N GLN A 33 -34.53 -33.02 -18.52
CA GLN A 33 -35.64 -32.40 -17.78
C GLN A 33 -36.55 -33.45 -17.09
N ALA A 34 -37.44 -32.96 -16.20
CA ALA A 34 -38.76 -33.53 -15.85
C ALA A 34 -38.80 -34.91 -15.12
N SER A 35 -39.82 -35.30 -14.35
CA SER A 35 -41.00 -34.61 -13.76
C SER A 35 -41.74 -35.57 -12.81
N GLU A 36 -42.35 -35.08 -11.71
CA GLU A 36 -43.39 -35.76 -10.89
C GLU A 36 -42.98 -37.11 -10.21
N THR A 37 -43.67 -37.70 -9.22
CA THR A 37 -44.98 -37.44 -8.55
C THR A 37 -44.92 -37.72 -7.02
N GLN A 38 -46.06 -37.77 -6.31
CA GLN A 38 -46.23 -37.63 -4.85
C GLN A 38 -46.42 -38.95 -4.03
N HIS A 39 -46.61 -38.79 -2.70
CA HIS A 39 -47.10 -39.76 -1.68
C HIS A 39 -46.11 -40.88 -1.27
N SER A 40 -46.06 -41.43 -0.04
CA SER A 40 -46.78 -41.26 1.27
C SER A 40 -46.00 -42.04 2.38
N SER A 41 -46.24 -41.99 3.70
CA SER A 41 -46.80 -41.01 4.66
C SER A 41 -46.54 -41.52 6.12
N PHE A 42 -46.70 -40.67 7.14
CA PHE A 42 -46.74 -40.96 8.61
C PHE A 42 -45.49 -41.55 9.31
N ASN A 43 -45.02 -40.86 10.37
CA ASN A 43 -45.27 -41.34 11.74
C ASN A 43 -45.21 -40.19 12.78
N MET A 44 -45.95 -40.31 13.89
CA MET A 44 -45.94 -39.38 15.02
C MET A 44 -45.09 -39.90 16.18
N GLY A 45 -44.35 -39.02 16.86
CA GLY A 45 -43.64 -39.34 18.11
C GLY A 45 -43.51 -38.11 19.02
N LYS A 46 -44.09 -38.19 20.23
CA LYS A 46 -43.96 -37.16 21.29
C LYS A 46 -42.70 -37.43 22.12
N GLY A 47 -42.07 -36.41 22.72
CA GLY A 47 -41.23 -36.63 23.90
C GLY A 47 -40.17 -35.58 24.24
N SER A 48 -40.42 -34.83 25.32
CA SER A 48 -39.45 -34.34 26.32
C SER A 48 -38.08 -33.78 25.89
N SER A 49 -37.96 -32.45 26.02
CA SER A 49 -36.93 -31.77 26.84
C SER A 49 -35.62 -32.52 27.18
N GLY A 50 -34.51 -32.03 26.63
CA GLY A 50 -33.16 -32.31 27.12
C GLY A 50 -32.20 -31.20 26.70
N PHE A 51 -31.78 -30.34 27.64
CA PHE A 51 -30.68 -29.41 27.39
C PHE A 51 -29.41 -30.21 27.19
N SER A 52 -28.78 -30.09 26.02
CA SER A 52 -27.41 -30.53 25.81
C SER A 52 -26.65 -29.41 25.09
N ALA A 53 -25.96 -28.60 25.89
CA ALA A 53 -25.01 -27.63 25.36
C ALA A 53 -23.80 -28.38 24.83
N THR A 54 -23.87 -28.80 23.56
CA THR A 54 -22.66 -29.14 22.81
C THR A 54 -21.85 -27.87 22.64
N ALA A 55 -20.90 -27.67 23.55
CA ALA A 55 -19.85 -26.68 23.39
C ALA A 55 -19.12 -26.99 22.09
N SER A 56 -19.42 -26.24 21.04
CA SER A 56 -18.58 -26.16 19.86
C SER A 56 -17.18 -25.83 20.36
N ALA A 57 -16.27 -26.78 20.23
CA ALA A 57 -14.87 -26.59 20.55
C ALA A 57 -14.30 -25.59 19.54
N SER A 58 -14.48 -24.30 19.83
CA SER A 58 -13.71 -23.24 19.23
C SER A 58 -12.25 -23.62 19.42
N SER A 59 -11.61 -24.05 18.33
CA SER A 59 -10.18 -24.23 18.26
C SER A 59 -9.57 -22.83 18.36
N CYS A 60 -9.47 -22.33 19.60
CA CYS A 60 -8.69 -21.17 19.95
C CYS A 60 -7.23 -21.56 19.72
N ASN A 61 -6.80 -21.38 18.48
CA ASN A 61 -5.42 -21.54 18.09
C ASN A 61 -4.64 -20.42 18.78
N SER A 62 -4.19 -20.69 20.01
CA SER A 62 -3.50 -19.77 20.92
C SER A 62 -2.07 -19.46 20.45
N ASN A 63 -1.93 -19.14 19.18
CA ASN A 63 -0.85 -18.30 18.73
C ASN A 63 -1.13 -16.90 19.32
N ASN A 64 -0.25 -16.43 20.20
CA ASN A 64 -0.09 -15.00 20.46
C ASN A 64 0.55 -14.31 19.23
N GLY A 65 -0.03 -14.57 18.05
CA GLY A 65 0.30 -13.87 16.82
C GLY A 65 -0.14 -12.43 16.99
N VAL A 66 0.77 -11.50 16.71
CA VAL A 66 0.43 -10.08 16.70
C VAL A 66 -0.66 -9.90 15.66
N LEU A 67 -1.86 -9.51 16.10
CA LEU A 67 -2.94 -9.19 15.18
C LEU A 67 -2.51 -7.98 14.34
N LEU A 68 -2.53 -8.16 13.02
CA LEU A 68 -2.09 -7.22 12.00
C LEU A 68 -3.19 -7.04 10.95
N PRO A 69 -3.23 -5.89 10.26
CA PRO A 69 -4.05 -5.73 9.07
C PRO A 69 -3.55 -6.62 7.94
N SER A 70 -4.47 -7.13 7.12
CA SER A 70 -4.15 -7.86 5.90
C SER A 70 -3.61 -6.93 4.81
N MET A 71 -4.00 -5.65 4.85
CA MET A 71 -3.45 -4.59 3.99
C MET A 71 -3.13 -3.31 4.80
N ILE A 72 -1.95 -2.74 4.58
CA ILE A 72 -1.62 -1.37 4.99
C ILE A 72 -1.63 -0.50 3.74
N VAL A 73 -2.41 0.58 3.80
CA VAL A 73 -2.60 1.55 2.72
C VAL A 73 -1.97 2.87 3.16
N PHE A 74 -1.20 3.49 2.29
CA PHE A 74 -0.63 4.83 2.49
C PHE A 74 -1.16 5.81 1.44
N ASP A 75 -1.36 7.08 1.83
CA ASP A 75 -1.27 8.18 0.87
C ASP A 75 0.22 8.40 0.48
N LEU A 76 0.49 9.39 -0.38
CA LEU A 76 1.82 9.64 -0.93
C LEU A 76 2.32 11.04 -0.57
N ASP A 77 1.77 12.05 -1.25
CA ASP A 77 2.03 13.47 -1.02
C ASP A 77 1.68 13.82 0.45
N ASP A 78 2.57 14.55 1.14
CA ASP A 78 2.52 14.93 2.57
C ASP A 78 2.37 13.79 3.62
N CYS A 79 2.17 12.54 3.19
CA CYS A 79 2.12 11.37 4.05
C CYS A 79 3.44 10.58 4.05
N LEU A 80 3.89 10.10 2.88
CA LEU A 80 5.16 9.37 2.76
C LEU A 80 6.33 10.28 2.42
N TRP A 81 6.13 11.30 1.58
CA TRP A 81 7.17 12.20 1.11
C TRP A 81 6.75 13.66 1.08
N THR A 82 7.75 14.52 0.89
CA THR A 82 7.60 15.96 0.66
C THR A 82 8.63 16.40 -0.40
N PRO A 83 8.38 17.45 -1.21
CA PRO A 83 7.13 18.21 -1.35
C PRO A 83 6.02 17.40 -2.05
N GLU A 84 4.82 17.97 -2.20
CA GLU A 84 3.76 17.35 -3.00
C GLU A 84 4.14 17.32 -4.49
N MET A 85 3.70 16.33 -5.26
CA MET A 85 4.03 16.27 -6.70
C MET A 85 3.53 17.48 -7.50
N HIS A 86 2.46 18.14 -7.05
CA HIS A 86 1.88 19.30 -7.72
C HIS A 86 2.70 20.60 -7.52
N GLU A 87 3.64 20.59 -6.56
CA GLU A 87 4.51 21.71 -6.20
C GLU A 87 5.83 21.73 -7.00
N LEU A 88 6.08 20.68 -7.78
CA LEU A 88 7.30 20.47 -8.56
C LEU A 88 7.24 21.12 -9.95
N SER A 89 8.33 21.79 -10.36
CA SER A 89 8.44 22.44 -11.67
C SER A 89 8.56 21.48 -12.87
N GLY A 90 8.70 20.18 -12.61
CA GLY A 90 8.81 19.10 -13.60
C GLY A 90 8.95 17.72 -12.96
N MET A 91 8.98 16.67 -13.79
CA MET A 91 9.02 15.28 -13.34
C MET A 91 10.35 14.92 -12.63
N PRO A 92 10.30 14.37 -11.39
CA PRO A 92 11.45 13.75 -10.73
C PRO A 92 12.04 12.65 -11.62
N SER A 93 13.34 12.71 -11.88
CA SER A 93 14.00 11.78 -12.81
C SER A 93 15.51 11.63 -12.61
N ILE A 94 16.08 12.33 -11.62
CA ILE A 94 17.48 12.18 -11.21
C ILE A 94 17.49 11.51 -9.84
N PRO A 95 18.10 10.33 -9.67
CA PRO A 95 18.21 9.68 -8.36
C PRO A 95 19.13 10.50 -7.44
N VAL A 96 18.74 10.60 -6.16
CA VAL A 96 19.58 11.16 -5.09
C VAL A 96 20.14 10.00 -4.27
N GLU A 97 21.45 9.88 -4.24
CA GLU A 97 22.17 8.80 -3.55
C GLU A 97 22.36 9.12 -2.06
N GLY A 98 22.09 8.16 -1.19
CA GLY A 98 22.27 8.30 0.27
C GLY A 98 22.15 6.98 1.02
N PRO A 99 22.39 6.96 2.35
CA PRO A 99 22.34 5.74 3.15
C PRO A 99 20.93 5.16 3.17
N LEU A 100 20.79 3.87 2.83
CA LEU A 100 19.50 3.17 2.82
C LEU A 100 18.97 2.90 4.23
N ASP A 101 19.85 2.77 5.24
CA ASP A 101 19.45 2.80 6.63
C ASP A 101 19.48 4.24 7.16
N PRO A 102 18.34 4.88 7.46
CA PRO A 102 18.31 6.23 8.02
C PRO A 102 18.85 6.29 9.46
N SER A 103 19.17 5.14 10.10
CA SER A 103 19.80 5.07 11.41
C SER A 103 21.30 4.73 11.40
N ASP A 104 21.87 4.38 10.23
CA ASP A 104 23.31 4.12 10.07
C ASP A 104 23.87 4.80 8.82
N ASN A 105 24.65 5.86 9.05
CA ASN A 105 25.34 6.63 8.00
C ASN A 105 26.42 5.81 7.25
N ASN A 106 26.79 4.61 7.73
CA ASN A 106 27.72 3.70 7.04
C ASN A 106 27.00 2.56 6.31
N SER A 107 25.66 2.57 6.27
CA SER A 107 24.87 1.59 5.52
C SER A 107 25.10 1.71 4.01
N GLU A 108 24.70 0.67 3.25
CA GLU A 108 24.80 0.69 1.79
C GLU A 108 24.04 1.90 1.22
N LEU A 109 24.66 2.54 0.23
CA LEU A 109 24.07 3.68 -0.48
C LEU A 109 23.11 3.18 -1.56
N GLY A 110 22.01 3.89 -1.72
CA GLY A 110 21.04 3.67 -2.78
C GLY A 110 20.25 4.94 -3.07
N THR A 111 19.21 4.83 -3.89
CA THR A 111 18.39 5.98 -4.28
C THR A 111 17.39 6.34 -3.18
N VAL A 112 17.70 7.34 -2.37
CA VAL A 112 16.88 7.72 -1.18
C VAL A 112 15.88 8.85 -1.44
N GLY A 113 15.96 9.48 -2.61
CA GLY A 113 15.09 10.56 -3.04
C GLY A 113 15.17 10.77 -4.56
N MET A 114 14.26 11.56 -5.10
CA MET A 114 14.14 11.78 -6.55
C MET A 114 14.07 13.27 -6.86
N LYS A 115 15.03 13.75 -7.65
CA LYS A 115 15.25 15.15 -7.97
C LYS A 115 14.70 15.53 -9.34
N VAL A 116 14.15 16.73 -9.43
CA VAL A 116 13.72 17.35 -10.69
C VAL A 116 14.95 17.87 -11.46
N PRO A 117 15.09 17.59 -12.77
CA PRO A 117 16.15 18.16 -13.58
C PRO A 117 16.07 19.68 -13.62
N SER A 118 17.07 20.37 -13.04
CA SER A 118 17.15 21.83 -13.05
C SER A 118 17.00 22.39 -14.47
N ARG A 119 15.94 23.19 -14.68
CA ARG A 119 15.83 24.01 -15.89
C ARG A 119 17.01 24.98 -15.91
N ARG A 120 18.00 24.70 -16.77
CA ARG A 120 19.05 25.68 -17.11
C ARG A 120 18.37 27.02 -17.38
N ARG A 121 18.67 28.03 -16.54
CA ARG A 121 18.29 29.43 -16.77
C ARG A 121 18.92 29.91 -18.07
N ARG A 122 18.25 29.64 -19.20
CA ARG A 122 18.55 30.24 -20.50
C ARG A 122 18.23 31.72 -20.35
N GLY A 123 19.28 32.53 -20.14
CA GLY A 123 19.17 33.95 -19.80
C GLY A 123 18.18 34.67 -20.70
N ASN A 124 17.05 35.05 -20.13
CA ASN A 124 15.97 35.74 -20.82
C ASN A 124 15.38 36.75 -19.85
N ASN A 125 15.46 38.04 -20.18
CA ASN A 125 15.09 39.16 -19.30
C ASN A 125 13.56 39.34 -19.13
N ASN A 126 12.77 38.32 -19.42
CA ASN A 126 11.33 38.34 -19.20
C ASN A 126 11.03 37.87 -17.77
N LYS A 127 10.53 38.79 -16.94
CA LYS A 127 9.91 38.49 -15.64
C LYS A 127 8.56 37.80 -15.87
N GLY A 128 8.60 36.56 -16.36
CA GLY A 128 7.47 35.65 -16.26
C GLY A 128 7.16 35.39 -14.79
N PHE A 129 5.89 35.18 -14.47
CA PHE A 129 5.44 34.90 -13.11
C PHE A 129 5.99 33.55 -12.68
N ASP A 130 7.02 33.57 -11.83
CA ASP A 130 7.65 32.38 -11.28
C ASP A 130 6.73 31.85 -10.17
N TRP A 131 6.18 30.64 -10.36
CA TRP A 131 5.32 30.01 -9.37
C TRP A 131 6.10 29.50 -8.14
N GLY A 132 7.44 29.53 -8.18
CA GLY A 132 8.27 29.23 -7.01
C GLY A 132 8.11 27.78 -6.54
N GLY A 133 8.59 26.83 -7.35
CA GLY A 133 8.64 25.43 -6.93
C GLY A 133 9.40 25.25 -5.61
N TYR A 134 9.03 24.24 -4.84
CA TYR A 134 9.56 23.99 -3.50
C TYR A 134 10.98 23.43 -3.59
N ALA A 135 11.91 24.35 -3.77
CA ALA A 135 13.33 24.09 -3.80
C ALA A 135 13.90 24.18 -2.38
N ASN A 136 14.79 23.25 -2.04
CA ASN A 136 15.65 23.34 -0.86
C ASN A 136 16.55 24.59 -0.93
N ASP A 137 17.27 24.92 0.14
CA ASP A 137 18.12 26.12 0.23
C ASP A 137 19.11 26.29 -0.95
N ASP A 138 19.55 25.19 -1.56
CA ASP A 138 20.43 25.16 -2.75
C ASP A 138 19.72 25.47 -4.09
N GLY A 139 18.41 25.70 -4.08
CA GLY A 139 17.58 25.89 -5.28
C GLY A 139 17.24 24.58 -6.00
N GLU A 140 17.25 23.46 -5.29
CA GLU A 140 17.01 22.12 -5.84
C GLU A 140 15.68 21.53 -5.37
N GLU A 141 14.83 21.10 -6.30
CA GLU A 141 13.57 20.41 -6.01
C GLU A 141 13.84 18.90 -5.89
N VAL A 142 13.78 18.37 -4.66
CA VAL A 142 14.04 16.97 -4.35
C VAL A 142 12.85 16.40 -3.57
N VAL A 143 12.29 15.30 -4.05
CA VAL A 143 11.31 14.50 -3.33
C VAL A 143 12.04 13.55 -2.40
N GLU A 144 11.80 13.67 -1.10
CA GLU A 144 12.38 12.81 -0.07
C GLU A 144 11.29 12.23 0.83
N LEU A 145 11.48 10.96 1.24
CA LEU A 145 10.60 10.33 2.23
C LEU A 145 10.80 10.96 3.62
N TYR A 146 9.71 11.20 4.35
CA TYR A 146 9.79 11.64 5.74
C TYR A 146 10.62 10.65 6.59
N PRO A 147 11.38 11.12 7.61
CA PRO A 147 12.23 10.24 8.41
C PRO A 147 11.51 9.03 9.02
N GLY A 148 10.26 9.23 9.49
CA GLY A 148 9.42 8.14 9.97
C GLY A 148 8.93 7.21 8.86
N ALA A 149 8.52 7.73 7.70
CA ALA A 149 8.14 6.93 6.54
C ALA A 149 9.29 6.01 6.10
N ARG A 150 10.53 6.52 6.07
CA ARG A 150 11.73 5.72 5.77
C ARG A 150 11.92 4.55 6.75
N LEU A 151 11.81 4.82 8.05
CA LEU A 151 11.92 3.81 9.09
C LEU A 151 10.79 2.77 9.00
N VAL A 152 9.55 3.20 8.76
CA VAL A 152 8.37 2.33 8.66
C VAL A 152 8.43 1.44 7.42
N LEU A 153 8.75 1.99 6.24
CA LEU A 153 8.90 1.20 5.02
C LEU A 153 10.04 0.18 5.16
N ARG A 154 11.16 0.58 5.79
CA ARG A 154 12.27 -0.34 6.09
C ARG A 154 11.88 -1.42 7.10
N GLU A 155 11.09 -1.12 8.13
CA GLU A 155 10.54 -2.12 9.05
C GLU A 155 9.64 -3.12 8.30
N LEU A 156 8.75 -2.64 7.43
CA LEU A 156 7.86 -3.47 6.62
C LEU A 156 8.63 -4.38 5.64
N ALA A 157 9.71 -3.88 5.03
CA ALA A 157 10.54 -4.64 4.10
C ALA A 157 11.42 -5.70 4.78
N THR A 158 11.92 -5.43 5.99
CA THR A 158 12.95 -6.26 6.64
C THR A 158 12.46 -7.17 7.75
N ASN A 159 11.35 -6.84 8.41
CA ASN A 159 10.86 -7.59 9.56
C ASN A 159 9.89 -8.72 9.11
N PRO A 160 10.25 -10.02 9.28
CA PRO A 160 9.43 -11.15 8.81
C PRO A 160 7.99 -11.17 9.34
N LYS A 161 7.73 -10.47 10.46
CA LYS A 161 6.40 -10.23 11.03
C LYS A 161 5.39 -9.67 10.01
N TYR A 162 5.83 -8.87 9.03
CA TYR A 162 4.94 -8.26 8.04
C TYR A 162 4.93 -8.98 6.69
N ALA A 163 5.62 -10.11 6.54
CA ALA A 163 5.76 -10.82 5.25
C ALA A 163 4.42 -11.25 4.59
N ALA A 164 3.33 -11.35 5.36
CA ALA A 164 1.99 -11.64 4.87
C ALA A 164 1.13 -10.38 4.59
N VAL A 165 1.55 -9.21 5.06
CA VAL A 165 0.81 -7.95 4.95
C VAL A 165 0.98 -7.38 3.55
N LYS A 166 -0.12 -7.02 2.89
CA LYS A 166 -0.07 -6.33 1.60
C LYS A 166 0.12 -4.84 1.80
N ILE A 167 1.03 -4.23 1.05
CA ILE A 167 1.22 -2.79 1.03
C ILE A 167 0.48 -2.23 -0.18
N ALA A 168 -0.23 -1.13 0.00
CA ALA A 168 -0.93 -0.45 -1.09
C ALA A 168 -0.79 1.07 -0.98
N VAL A 169 -1.02 1.76 -2.09
CA VAL A 169 -1.03 3.23 -2.14
C VAL A 169 -2.36 3.75 -2.71
N ALA A 170 -2.89 4.80 -2.09
CA ALA A 170 -4.15 5.43 -2.44
C ALA A 170 -3.98 6.95 -2.50
N SER A 171 -3.41 7.46 -3.58
CA SER A 171 -3.10 8.89 -3.72
C SER A 171 -3.99 9.61 -4.72
N SER A 172 -4.48 10.78 -4.30
CA SER A 172 -5.28 11.65 -5.16
C SER A 172 -4.42 12.66 -5.92
N SER A 173 -3.12 12.40 -6.10
CA SER A 173 -2.18 13.35 -6.70
C SER A 173 -2.66 13.89 -8.06
N LEU A 174 -2.41 15.16 -8.32
CA LEU A 174 -2.68 15.80 -9.62
C LEU A 174 -1.62 15.45 -10.67
N GLU A 175 -0.47 14.92 -10.26
CA GLU A 175 0.63 14.51 -11.15
C GLU A 175 0.96 13.01 -10.98
N PRO A 176 0.06 12.08 -11.40
CA PRO A 176 0.24 10.63 -11.18
C PRO A 176 1.48 10.03 -11.87
N SER A 177 2.06 10.75 -12.83
CA SER A 177 3.31 10.35 -13.48
C SER A 177 4.53 10.61 -12.59
N TYR A 178 4.51 11.69 -11.80
CA TYR A 178 5.59 12.06 -10.89
C TYR A 178 5.60 11.11 -9.68
N SER A 179 4.43 10.81 -9.10
CA SER A 179 4.31 9.84 -8.00
C SER A 179 4.86 8.47 -8.40
N ARG A 180 4.59 8.03 -9.64
CA ARG A 180 5.14 6.77 -10.20
C ARG A 180 6.66 6.84 -10.42
N ALA A 181 7.20 7.99 -10.83
CA ALA A 181 8.64 8.17 -10.95
C ALA A 181 9.34 8.06 -9.58
N CYS A 182 8.73 8.60 -8.52
CA CYS A 182 9.21 8.44 -7.15
C CYS A 182 9.11 6.99 -6.65
N ILE A 183 7.96 6.33 -6.82
CA ILE A 183 7.74 4.93 -6.42
C ILE A 183 8.72 3.96 -7.12
N ASN A 184 8.96 4.16 -8.42
CA ASN A 184 9.89 3.32 -9.19
C ASN A 184 11.37 3.63 -8.91
N GLY A 185 11.67 4.82 -8.38
CA GLY A 185 13.04 5.31 -8.20
C GLY A 185 13.59 5.14 -6.79
N ILE A 186 12.76 5.32 -5.76
CA ILE A 186 13.20 5.32 -4.36
C ILE A 186 13.38 3.88 -3.87
N GLU A 187 14.59 3.59 -3.39
CA GLU A 187 15.01 2.34 -2.76
C GLU A 187 14.85 2.39 -1.23
N ILE A 188 14.38 1.29 -0.64
CA ILE A 188 14.11 1.16 0.80
C ILE A 188 15.15 0.25 1.50
N VAL A 189 15.61 -0.77 0.78
CA VAL A 189 16.74 -1.65 1.12
C VAL A 189 17.51 -1.97 -0.17
N ASP A 190 18.72 -2.56 -0.10
CA ASP A 190 19.55 -2.80 -1.29
C ASP A 190 18.77 -3.49 -2.40
N GLY A 191 18.64 -2.79 -3.53
CA GLY A 191 18.06 -3.32 -4.74
C GLY A 191 16.55 -3.57 -4.71
N VAL A 192 15.82 -3.03 -3.71
CA VAL A 192 14.35 -3.10 -3.54
C VAL A 192 13.78 -1.69 -3.46
N THR A 193 12.94 -1.36 -4.43
CA THR A 193 12.24 -0.07 -4.55
C THR A 193 10.92 -0.05 -3.79
N MET A 194 10.28 1.12 -3.69
CA MET A 194 8.88 1.20 -3.22
C MET A 194 7.93 0.38 -4.12
N GLU A 195 8.14 0.37 -5.44
CA GLU A 195 7.31 -0.42 -6.37
C GLU A 195 7.41 -1.93 -6.07
N ASP A 196 8.61 -2.44 -5.78
CA ASP A 196 8.81 -3.87 -5.42
C ASP A 196 8.05 -4.27 -4.13
N MET A 197 7.72 -3.31 -3.27
CA MET A 197 6.95 -3.52 -2.04
C MET A 197 5.42 -3.37 -2.25
N ILE A 198 4.99 -2.55 -3.21
CA ILE A 198 3.59 -2.18 -3.41
C ILE A 198 2.83 -3.30 -4.14
N SER A 199 1.85 -3.89 -3.46
CA SER A 199 0.99 -4.94 -4.03
C SER A 199 -0.20 -4.37 -4.83
N TYR A 200 -0.68 -3.17 -4.50
CA TYR A 200 -1.81 -2.51 -5.17
C TYR A 200 -1.63 -1.00 -5.20
N SER A 201 -1.91 -0.36 -6.33
CA SER A 201 -1.69 1.07 -6.53
C SER A 201 -2.89 1.74 -7.17
N GLN A 202 -3.43 2.77 -6.49
CA GLN A 202 -4.47 3.66 -7.01
C GLN A 202 -3.94 5.09 -6.87
N ILE A 203 -3.53 5.69 -8.00
CA ILE A 203 -2.90 7.01 -8.03
C ILE A 203 -3.56 7.86 -9.12
N GLY A 204 -4.17 8.96 -8.70
CA GLY A 204 -4.68 10.04 -9.54
C GLY A 204 -6.15 10.39 -9.30
N ARG A 205 -6.72 11.18 -10.22
CA ARG A 205 -8.14 11.59 -10.22
C ARG A 205 -8.82 11.29 -11.56
N GLU A 206 -8.33 10.28 -12.27
CA GLU A 206 -8.77 9.92 -13.62
C GLU A 206 -9.65 8.67 -13.64
N GLY A 207 -10.50 8.56 -14.67
CA GLY A 207 -11.37 7.41 -14.89
C GLY A 207 -12.41 7.23 -13.78
N GLN A 208 -12.20 6.22 -12.93
CA GLN A 208 -13.07 5.94 -11.77
C GLN A 208 -12.58 6.60 -10.47
N LEU A 209 -11.37 7.15 -10.45
CA LEU A 209 -10.81 7.86 -9.30
C LEU A 209 -11.34 9.30 -9.24
N THR A 210 -11.51 9.80 -8.03
CA THR A 210 -11.93 11.19 -7.74
C THR A 210 -11.01 11.78 -6.67
N SER A 211 -11.15 13.05 -6.32
CA SER A 211 -10.39 13.63 -5.18
C SER A 211 -10.67 12.94 -3.83
N ARG A 212 -11.72 12.11 -3.72
CA ARG A 212 -12.10 11.41 -2.48
C ARG A 212 -11.48 10.02 -2.44
N LYS A 213 -10.79 9.66 -1.35
CA LYS A 213 -10.21 8.31 -1.15
C LYS A 213 -11.24 7.18 -1.22
N THR A 214 -12.53 7.45 -1.01
CA THR A 214 -13.60 6.45 -1.17
C THR A 214 -13.70 5.85 -2.57
N SER A 215 -13.24 6.54 -3.61
CA SER A 215 -13.11 5.98 -4.97
C SER A 215 -11.93 4.99 -5.07
N HIS A 216 -10.79 5.36 -4.51
CA HIS A 216 -9.56 4.57 -4.46
C HIS A 216 -9.78 3.26 -3.70
N PHE A 217 -10.37 3.34 -2.51
CA PHE A 217 -10.63 2.17 -1.66
C PHE A 217 -11.60 1.16 -2.31
N LYS A 218 -12.60 1.62 -3.09
CA LYS A 218 -13.45 0.72 -3.89
C LYS A 218 -12.64 -0.09 -4.89
N LEU A 219 -11.67 0.53 -5.57
CA LEU A 219 -10.82 -0.17 -6.54
C LEU A 219 -9.80 -1.09 -5.84
N LEU A 220 -9.19 -0.65 -4.73
CA LEU A 220 -8.31 -1.50 -3.91
C LEU A 220 -9.04 -2.75 -3.40
N GLN A 221 -10.25 -2.60 -2.86
CA GLN A 221 -11.06 -3.72 -2.38
C GLN A 221 -11.48 -4.64 -3.52
N ALA A 222 -11.91 -4.10 -4.66
CA ALA A 222 -12.29 -4.89 -5.83
C ALA A 222 -11.12 -5.67 -6.46
N GLN A 223 -9.90 -5.11 -6.43
CA GLN A 223 -8.69 -5.75 -6.96
C GLN A 223 -8.08 -6.78 -6.00
N SER A 224 -8.10 -6.51 -4.69
CA SER A 224 -7.45 -7.35 -3.69
C SER A 224 -8.36 -8.41 -3.07
N GLY A 225 -9.67 -8.17 -3.05
CA GLY A 225 -10.63 -8.98 -2.29
C GLY A 225 -10.52 -8.82 -0.77
N ILE A 226 -9.61 -8.00 -0.25
CA ILE A 226 -9.38 -7.82 1.19
C ILE A 226 -10.53 -6.98 1.79
N PRO A 227 -11.17 -7.40 2.90
CA PRO A 227 -12.21 -6.62 3.57
C PRO A 227 -11.73 -5.27 4.09
N TYR A 228 -12.59 -4.25 4.08
CA TYR A 228 -12.25 -2.89 4.54
C TYR A 228 -11.84 -2.83 6.01
N ASP A 229 -12.42 -3.68 6.87
CA ASP A 229 -12.08 -3.79 8.29
C ASP A 229 -10.72 -4.48 8.51
N GLU A 230 -10.16 -5.12 7.48
CA GLU A 230 -8.79 -5.68 7.46
C GLU A 230 -7.74 -4.71 6.88
N MET A 231 -8.16 -3.48 6.51
CA MET A 231 -7.29 -2.41 6.05
C MET A 231 -6.93 -1.43 7.17
N LEU A 232 -5.66 -1.01 7.20
CA LEU A 232 -5.16 0.12 7.99
C LEU A 232 -4.65 1.21 7.05
N PHE A 233 -5.12 2.45 7.23
CA PHE A 233 -4.82 3.59 6.36
C PHE A 233 -4.03 4.71 7.06
N PHE A 234 -3.11 5.34 6.32
CA PHE A 234 -2.37 6.53 6.73
C PHE A 234 -2.51 7.61 5.64
N ASP A 235 -2.84 8.83 6.05
CA ASP A 235 -3.15 9.99 5.20
C ASP A 235 -2.84 11.25 6.00
N ASP A 236 -2.30 12.30 5.38
CA ASP A 236 -2.03 13.57 6.05
C ASP A 236 -3.31 14.27 6.54
N CYS A 237 -4.41 14.11 5.79
CA CYS A 237 -5.68 14.82 5.94
C CYS A 237 -5.59 16.37 5.87
N ASN A 238 -4.52 16.95 5.32
CA ASN A 238 -4.33 18.40 5.19
C ASN A 238 -5.39 19.04 4.26
N TRP A 239 -5.80 18.31 3.23
CA TRP A 239 -6.80 18.74 2.24
C TRP A 239 -8.25 18.26 2.50
N GLY A 240 -8.47 17.54 3.60
CA GLY A 240 -9.78 17.01 3.99
C GLY A 240 -9.68 15.76 4.87
N ASP A 241 -10.72 15.43 5.64
CA ASP A 241 -10.69 14.31 6.57
C ASP A 241 -10.91 12.93 5.91
N HIS A 242 -9.99 12.54 5.03
CA HIS A 242 -10.04 11.26 4.31
C HIS A 242 -10.12 10.04 5.23
N VAL A 243 -9.44 10.08 6.38
CA VAL A 243 -9.50 9.04 7.41
C VAL A 243 -10.90 8.93 8.01
N GLY A 244 -11.53 10.06 8.36
CA GLY A 244 -12.93 10.09 8.82
C GLY A 244 -13.89 9.58 7.74
N ASP A 245 -13.75 10.07 6.52
CA ASP A 245 -14.58 9.69 5.37
C ASP A 245 -14.59 8.18 5.08
N LEU A 246 -13.42 7.53 5.16
CA LEU A 246 -13.27 6.09 4.96
C LEU A 246 -13.76 5.28 6.17
N GLN A 247 -13.58 5.81 7.39
CA GLN A 247 -14.13 5.20 8.59
C GLN A 247 -15.66 5.19 8.56
N ASP A 248 -16.29 6.30 8.13
CA ASP A 248 -17.75 6.43 8.05
C ASP A 248 -18.34 5.68 6.86
N ALA A 249 -17.68 5.69 5.69
CA ALA A 249 -18.18 5.01 4.49
C ALA A 249 -18.01 3.48 4.55
N PHE A 250 -16.89 2.99 5.09
CA PHE A 250 -16.45 1.59 4.94
C PHE A 250 -15.94 0.94 6.24
N GLY A 251 -15.86 1.67 7.35
CA GLY A 251 -15.36 1.14 8.62
C GLY A 251 -13.82 1.05 8.73
N VAL A 252 -13.08 1.41 7.67
CA VAL A 252 -11.60 1.34 7.60
C VAL A 252 -10.97 1.98 8.84
N THR A 253 -9.93 1.35 9.38
CA THR A 253 -9.15 1.96 10.46
C THR A 253 -8.11 2.87 9.84
N GLY A 254 -8.12 4.17 10.18
CA GLY A 254 -7.11 5.12 9.70
C GLY A 254 -6.43 5.93 10.80
N ILE A 255 -5.25 6.46 10.49
CA ILE A 255 -4.47 7.42 11.28
C ILE A 255 -4.17 8.64 10.39
N ARG A 256 -4.25 9.84 10.97
CA ARG A 256 -3.87 11.08 10.31
C ARG A 256 -2.40 11.37 10.57
N THR A 257 -1.66 11.82 9.56
CA THR A 257 -0.21 12.08 9.60
C THR A 257 0.11 13.51 9.12
N PRO A 258 -0.43 14.57 9.77
CA PRO A 258 -0.41 15.95 9.25
C PRO A 258 0.96 16.63 9.23
N GLN A 259 2.04 15.89 9.51
CA GLN A 259 3.44 16.34 9.51
C GLN A 259 4.34 15.29 8.85
N GLY A 260 3.79 14.52 7.90
CA GLY A 260 4.41 13.31 7.38
C GLY A 260 4.36 12.14 8.36
N LEU A 261 4.32 10.92 7.83
CA LEU A 261 4.23 9.68 8.61
C LEU A 261 5.41 9.53 9.57
N GLN A 262 5.10 9.48 10.86
CA GLN A 262 6.06 9.21 11.93
C GLN A 262 5.92 7.77 12.46
N VAL A 263 7.01 7.20 12.99
CA VAL A 263 7.03 5.84 13.58
C VAL A 263 5.98 5.69 14.70
N ALA A 264 5.76 6.75 15.49
CA ALA A 264 4.75 6.78 16.54
C ALA A 264 3.31 6.65 15.99
N GLU A 265 3.04 7.28 14.85
CA GLU A 265 1.74 7.21 14.17
C GLU A 265 1.50 5.82 13.58
N PHE A 266 2.53 5.22 12.95
CA PHE A 266 2.48 3.85 12.46
C PHE A 266 2.14 2.84 13.56
N HIS A 267 2.86 2.87 14.69
CA HIS A 267 2.60 1.98 15.81
C HIS A 267 1.24 2.24 16.49
N ASN A 268 0.82 3.51 16.58
CA ASN A 268 -0.53 3.88 17.02
C ASN A 268 -1.60 3.29 16.09
N GLY A 269 -1.40 3.34 14.77
CA GLY A 269 -2.28 2.71 13.78
C GLY A 269 -2.42 1.21 13.98
N LEU A 270 -1.31 0.52 14.20
CA LEU A 270 -1.33 -0.91 14.52
C LEU A 270 -2.10 -1.22 15.82
N GLU A 271 -1.99 -0.42 16.88
CA GLU A 271 -2.75 -0.66 18.12
C GLU A 271 -4.22 -0.22 18.02
N LYS A 272 -4.52 0.86 17.29
CA LYS A 272 -5.89 1.26 16.94
C LYS A 272 -6.59 0.17 16.13
N TYR A 273 -5.88 -0.48 15.20
CA TYR A 273 -6.38 -1.64 14.46
C TYR A 273 -6.70 -2.82 15.38
N ARG A 274 -5.77 -3.17 16.30
CA ARG A 274 -5.99 -4.27 17.26
C ARG A 274 -7.13 -4.03 18.21
N SER A 275 -7.24 -2.82 18.76
CA SER A 275 -8.27 -2.48 19.76
C SER A 275 -9.70 -2.51 19.22
N ARG A 276 -9.90 -2.29 17.90
CA ARG A 276 -11.20 -2.43 17.23
C ARG A 276 -11.59 -3.89 16.89
N ARG A 277 -10.69 -4.85 17.11
CA ARG A 277 -10.88 -6.30 16.84
C ARG A 277 -10.73 -7.17 18.09
N LYS A 278 -10.79 -6.56 19.28
CA LYS A 278 -10.95 -7.20 20.59
C LYS A 278 -12.42 -7.21 20.99
#